data_AF-A0AAX2TM38-F1
#
_entry.id   AF-A0AAX2TM38-F1
#
_cell.length_a   1.000
_cell.length_b   1.000
_cell.length_c   1.000
_cell.angle_alpha   90.00
_cell.angle_beta   90.00
_cell.angle_gamma   90.00
#
_symmetry.space_group_name_H-M   'P 1'
#
loop_
_entity.id
_entity.type
_entity.pdbx_description
1 polymer ?
#
loop_
_entity_poly.entity_id
_entity_poly.type
_entity_poly.pdbx_seq_one_letter_code
_entity_poly.pdbx_strand_id
1 'polypeptide(L)'
;LAKIKPVFEGKTISAGNASQLSDGASACVIMSDRIAAQKGLKPLGIFRGFVAAGVEPDEMGVGPVAAIPRLLKRHNLKIDDIDLWELNEAYAVQVIYCRDKLGIDPEKLNVNGGSIAIGHPYGMTGARLTGHLL
;
A
#
# COMPACT_ATOMS: atom_id res chain seq x y z
N LEU A 1 5.31 13.94 18.20
CA LEU A 1 4.41 14.39 17.11
C LEU A 1 3.51 15.57 17.50
N ALA A 2 2.85 15.58 18.66
CA ALA A 2 1.87 16.62 19.05
C ALA A 2 2.37 18.09 19.04
N LYS A 3 3.68 18.34 19.03
CA LYS A 3 4.27 19.69 18.94
C LYS A 3 4.42 20.21 17.50
N ILE A 4 4.27 19.33 16.50
CA ILE A 4 4.41 19.70 15.08
C ILE A 4 3.14 20.44 14.66
N LYS A 5 3.31 21.64 14.10
CA LYS A 5 2.18 22.43 13.62
C LYS A 5 1.51 21.75 12.43
N PRO A 6 0.17 21.74 12.36
CA PRO A 6 -0.53 21.34 11.16
C PRO A 6 -0.16 22.21 9.96
N VAL A 7 -0.27 21.65 8.76
CA VAL A 7 -0.05 22.37 7.48
C VAL A 7 -1.14 23.42 7.27
N PHE A 8 -2.38 23.11 7.66
CA PHE A 8 -3.52 24.02 7.59
C PHE A 8 -4.03 24.34 8.99
N GLU A 9 -4.33 25.61 9.24
CA GLU A 9 -4.88 26.07 10.52
C GLU A 9 -6.19 25.36 10.87
N GLY A 10 -6.34 24.94 12.13
CA GLY A 10 -7.51 24.20 12.61
C GLY A 10 -7.65 22.77 12.06
N LYS A 11 -6.66 22.25 11.32
CA LYS A 11 -6.64 20.87 10.79
C LYS A 11 -5.62 20.01 11.54
N THR A 12 -5.53 18.72 11.19
CA THR A 12 -4.74 17.71 11.89
C THR A 12 -3.56 17.15 11.09
N ILE A 13 -3.49 17.42 9.78
CA ILE A 13 -2.39 16.96 8.93
C ILE A 13 -1.15 17.80 9.17
N SER A 14 -0.02 17.15 9.42
CA SER A 14 1.29 17.74 9.70
C SER A 14 2.40 16.91 9.05
N ALA A 15 3.62 17.44 8.99
CA ALA A 15 4.78 16.72 8.46
C ALA A 15 5.07 15.38 9.20
N GLY A 16 4.59 15.23 10.44
CA GLY A 16 4.80 14.01 11.23
C GLY A 16 3.76 12.91 11.01
N ASN A 17 2.71 13.16 10.22
CA ASN A 17 1.66 12.18 9.92
C ASN A 17 1.28 12.15 8.43
N ALA A 18 2.14 12.71 7.58
CA ALA A 18 2.05 12.69 6.12
C ALA A 18 3.30 12.04 5.55
N SER A 19 3.20 11.40 4.39
CA SER A 19 4.37 10.87 3.71
C SER A 19 5.34 11.99 3.31
N GLN A 20 6.64 11.70 3.37
CA GLN A 20 7.67 12.66 2.99
C GLN A 20 7.75 12.79 1.47
N LEU A 21 8.02 14.01 0.98
CA LEU A 21 8.49 14.22 -0.38
C LEU A 21 9.88 13.61 -0.49
N SER A 22 10.08 12.72 -1.46
CA SER A 22 11.28 11.90 -1.51
C SER A 22 11.65 11.55 -2.95
N ASP A 23 12.93 11.20 -3.14
CA ASP A 23 13.47 10.69 -4.38
C ASP A 23 13.77 9.20 -4.27
N GLY A 24 13.54 8.44 -5.33
CA GLY A 24 13.87 7.01 -5.35
C GLY A 24 13.39 6.29 -6.61
N ALA A 25 13.96 5.11 -6.85
CA ALA A 25 13.61 4.22 -7.96
C ALA A 25 13.44 2.77 -7.45
N SER A 26 12.59 2.01 -8.14
CA SER A 26 12.38 0.58 -7.87
C SER A 26 12.01 -0.12 -9.17
N ALA A 27 12.41 -1.38 -9.31
CA ALA A 27 12.11 -2.22 -10.47
C ALA A 27 11.73 -3.62 -10.02
N CYS A 28 10.71 -4.19 -10.69
CA CYS A 28 10.28 -5.57 -10.50
C CYS A 28 10.28 -6.28 -11.86
N VAL A 29 10.96 -7.43 -11.94
CA VAL A 29 11.01 -8.24 -13.15
C VAL A 29 9.89 -9.28 -13.09
N ILE A 30 9.00 -9.26 -14.07
CA ILE A 30 7.90 -10.21 -14.21
C ILE A 30 8.16 -11.09 -15.44
N MET A 31 7.93 -12.39 -15.32
CA MET A 31 8.04 -13.34 -16.42
C MET A 31 7.04 -14.48 -16.27
N SER A 32 6.81 -15.21 -17.36
CA SER A 32 6.05 -16.46 -17.31
C SER A 32 6.77 -17.47 -16.42
N ASP A 33 6.00 -18.15 -15.58
CA ASP A 33 6.41 -19.29 -14.76
C ASP A 33 7.10 -20.39 -15.58
N ARG A 34 6.59 -20.70 -16.77
CA ARG A 34 7.19 -21.66 -17.70
C ARG A 34 8.60 -21.24 -18.14
N ILE A 35 8.79 -19.95 -18.44
CA ILE A 35 10.10 -19.43 -18.85
C ILE A 35 11.05 -19.40 -17.65
N ALA A 36 10.56 -19.02 -16.47
CA ALA A 36 11.34 -19.08 -15.23
C ALA A 36 11.84 -20.50 -14.96
N ALA A 37 10.96 -21.51 -15.07
CA ALA A 37 11.30 -22.91 -14.90
C ALA A 37 12.31 -23.41 -15.95
N GLN A 38 12.10 -23.08 -17.23
CA GLN A 38 13.05 -23.41 -18.31
C GLN A 38 14.45 -22.83 -18.08
N LYS A 39 14.53 -21.65 -17.45
CA LYS A 39 15.78 -20.96 -17.13
C LYS A 39 16.35 -21.34 -15.75
N GLY A 40 15.68 -22.21 -14.99
CA GLY A 40 16.10 -22.58 -13.63
C GLY A 40 16.02 -21.42 -12.62
N LEU A 41 15.18 -20.41 -12.87
CA LEU A 41 15.00 -19.26 -11.98
C LEU A 41 13.97 -19.58 -10.90
N LYS A 42 14.27 -19.18 -9.65
CA LYS A 42 13.34 -19.29 -8.52
C LYS A 42 12.50 -18.02 -8.39
N PRO A 43 11.17 -18.06 -8.60
CA PRO A 43 10.31 -16.90 -8.38
C PRO A 43 10.30 -16.47 -6.91
N LEU A 44 10.32 -15.15 -6.66
CA LEU A 44 10.12 -14.58 -5.31
C LEU A 44 8.63 -14.55 -4.92
N GLY A 45 7.75 -14.37 -5.90
CA GLY A 45 6.30 -14.36 -5.68
C GLY A 45 5.54 -14.57 -6.98
N ILE A 46 4.22 -14.63 -6.88
CA ILE A 46 3.30 -14.83 -8.01
C ILE A 46 2.30 -13.69 -8.04
N PHE A 47 2.24 -12.96 -9.16
CA PHE A 47 1.22 -11.96 -9.40
C PHE A 47 -0.14 -12.64 -9.61
N ARG A 48 -1.07 -12.47 -8.66
CA ARG A 48 -2.40 -13.12 -8.71
C ARG A 48 -3.47 -12.27 -9.37
N GLY A 49 -3.42 -10.96 -9.24
CA GLY A 49 -4.43 -10.08 -9.83
C GLY A 49 -4.23 -8.61 -9.53
N PHE A 50 -5.01 -7.79 -10.20
CA PHE A 50 -5.02 -6.34 -10.06
C PHE A 50 -6.44 -5.80 -10.22
N VAL A 51 -6.75 -4.76 -9.46
CA VAL A 51 -7.99 -3.98 -9.54
C VAL A 51 -7.65 -2.51 -9.39
N ALA A 52 -8.28 -1.68 -10.23
CA ALA A 52 -8.44 -0.25 -10.00
C ALA A 52 -9.92 0.03 -9.68
N ALA A 53 -10.16 0.95 -8.75
CA ALA A 53 -11.49 1.42 -8.40
C ALA A 53 -11.47 2.96 -8.29
N GLY A 54 -12.48 3.61 -8.88
CA GLY A 54 -12.72 5.03 -8.70
C GLY A 54 -13.49 5.30 -7.41
N VAL A 55 -13.20 6.45 -6.80
CA VAL A 55 -13.92 7.05 -5.67
C VAL A 55 -14.10 8.53 -5.96
N GLU A 56 -14.90 9.23 -5.17
CA GLU A 56 -15.07 10.67 -5.34
C GLU A 56 -13.73 11.42 -5.12
N PRO A 57 -13.44 12.47 -5.90
CA PRO A 57 -12.13 13.13 -5.87
C PRO A 57 -11.77 13.78 -4.52
N ASP A 58 -12.77 14.24 -3.77
CA ASP A 58 -12.60 14.90 -2.47
C ASP A 58 -12.29 13.91 -1.33
N GLU A 59 -12.58 12.62 -1.54
CA GLU A 59 -12.29 11.53 -0.61
C GLU A 59 -11.29 10.51 -1.16
N MET A 60 -10.45 10.92 -2.12
CA MET A 60 -9.48 10.06 -2.83
C MET A 60 -8.66 9.09 -1.96
N GLY A 61 -8.41 9.43 -0.69
CA GLY A 61 -7.72 8.57 0.28
C GLY A 61 -8.44 7.25 0.59
N VAL A 62 -9.75 7.12 0.33
CA VAL A 62 -10.53 5.91 0.64
C VAL A 62 -10.48 4.83 -0.45
N GLY A 63 -9.71 5.06 -1.52
CA GLY A 63 -9.54 4.12 -2.63
C GLY A 63 -9.32 2.64 -2.23
N PRO A 64 -8.50 2.32 -1.22
CA PRO A 64 -8.32 0.95 -0.74
C PRO A 64 -9.61 0.26 -0.30
N VAL A 65 -10.54 1.00 0.33
CA VAL A 65 -11.85 0.48 0.77
C VAL A 65 -12.69 0.04 -0.42
N ALA A 66 -12.56 0.70 -1.57
CA ALA A 66 -13.26 0.32 -2.80
C ALA A 66 -12.54 -0.79 -3.58
N ALA A 67 -11.20 -0.80 -3.60
CA ALA A 67 -10.40 -1.69 -4.43
C ALA A 67 -10.19 -3.09 -3.81
N ILE A 68 -9.85 -3.16 -2.51
CA ILE A 68 -9.46 -4.41 -1.85
C ILE A 68 -10.58 -5.45 -1.84
N PRO A 69 -11.83 -5.12 -1.41
CA PRO A 69 -12.92 -6.10 -1.41
C PRO A 69 -13.22 -6.65 -2.81
N ARG A 70 -13.09 -5.81 -3.84
CA ARG A 70 -13.28 -6.22 -5.24
C ARG A 70 -12.20 -7.19 -5.69
N LEU A 71 -10.93 -6.96 -5.33
CA LEU A 71 -9.83 -7.87 -5.65
C LEU A 71 -10.00 -9.21 -4.94
N LEU A 72 -10.23 -9.20 -3.63
CA LEU A 72 -10.41 -10.42 -2.83
C LEU A 72 -11.59 -11.25 -3.34
N LYS A 73 -12.72 -10.61 -3.67
CA LYS A 73 -13.89 -11.29 -4.25
C LYS A 73 -13.57 -12.01 -5.57
N ARG A 74 -12.72 -11.44 -6.44
CA ARG A 74 -12.30 -12.08 -7.70
C ARG A 74 -11.48 -13.35 -7.48
N HIS A 75 -10.83 -13.46 -6.33
CA HIS A 75 -9.98 -14.60 -5.96
C HIS A 75 -10.61 -15.50 -4.88
N ASN A 76 -11.86 -15.25 -4.50
CA ASN A 76 -12.56 -15.97 -3.43
C ASN A 76 -11.77 -15.98 -2.10
N LEU A 77 -11.16 -14.85 -1.77
CA LEU A 77 -10.41 -14.63 -0.54
C LEU A 77 -11.17 -13.68 0.40
N LYS A 78 -10.82 -13.74 1.68
CA LYS A 78 -11.24 -12.84 2.75
C LYS A 78 -10.05 -12.01 3.23
N ILE A 79 -10.33 -10.98 4.03
CA ILE A 79 -9.30 -10.14 4.64
C ILE A 79 -8.34 -10.99 5.49
N ASP A 80 -8.90 -11.93 6.26
CA ASP A 80 -8.14 -12.81 7.16
C ASP A 80 -7.26 -13.84 6.45
N ASP A 81 -7.52 -14.10 5.17
CA ASP A 81 -6.70 -15.01 4.35
C ASP A 81 -5.38 -14.35 3.90
N ILE A 82 -5.19 -13.05 4.17
CA ILE A 82 -4.00 -12.30 3.80
C ILE A 82 -3.07 -12.19 5.01
N ASP A 83 -1.83 -12.62 4.82
CA ASP A 83 -0.82 -12.66 5.89
C ASP A 83 -0.14 -11.30 6.11
N LEU A 84 0.06 -10.51 5.06
CA LEU A 84 0.74 -9.23 5.11
C LEU A 84 0.07 -8.21 4.17
N TRP A 85 -0.01 -6.97 4.64
CA TRP A 85 -0.60 -5.84 3.93
C TRP A 85 0.41 -4.70 3.82
N GLU A 86 0.62 -4.23 2.59
CA GLU A 86 1.33 -2.98 2.32
C GLU A 86 0.33 -1.95 1.79
N LEU A 87 -0.05 -0.99 2.64
CA LEU A 87 -0.85 0.17 2.25
C LEU A 87 0.02 1.42 2.29
N ASN A 88 0.08 2.14 1.17
CA ASN A 88 0.82 3.40 1.10
C ASN A 88 0.31 4.39 2.15
N GLU A 89 1.21 4.91 2.97
CA GLU A 89 0.90 5.88 4.02
C GLU A 89 1.00 7.32 3.52
N ALA A 90 0.21 7.69 2.51
CA ALA A 90 0.16 9.07 2.04
C ALA A 90 -0.16 10.06 3.18
N TYR A 91 -1.13 9.69 4.03
CA TYR A 91 -1.49 10.39 5.27
C TYR A 91 -1.96 9.36 6.30
N ALA A 92 -1.63 9.55 7.57
CA ALA A 92 -2.01 8.60 8.63
C ALA A 92 -3.53 8.39 8.71
N VAL A 93 -4.31 9.47 8.52
CA VAL A 93 -5.78 9.43 8.63
C VAL A 93 -6.42 8.49 7.61
N GLN A 94 -5.92 8.45 6.37
CA GLN A 94 -6.51 7.56 5.37
C GLN A 94 -6.17 6.09 5.66
N VAL A 95 -4.94 5.81 6.12
CA VAL A 95 -4.52 4.42 6.37
C VAL A 95 -5.27 3.84 7.55
N ILE A 96 -5.38 4.62 8.63
CA ILE A 96 -6.18 4.25 9.81
C ILE A 96 -7.63 4.01 9.39
N TYR A 97 -8.23 4.93 8.63
CA TYR A 97 -9.59 4.77 8.13
C TYR A 97 -9.76 3.49 7.29
N CYS A 98 -8.86 3.24 6.33
CA CYS A 98 -8.93 2.06 5.46
C CYS A 98 -8.74 0.77 6.26
N ARG A 99 -7.75 0.71 7.15
CA ARG A 99 -7.51 -0.42 8.06
C ARG A 99 -8.76 -0.75 8.86
N ASP A 100 -9.32 0.24 9.54
CA ASP A 100 -10.46 0.06 10.44
C ASP A 100 -11.72 -0.33 9.66
N LYS A 101 -11.95 0.27 8.49
CA LYS A 101 -13.10 -0.07 7.62
C LYS A 101 -13.00 -1.46 7.01
N LEU A 102 -11.80 -1.91 6.68
CA LEU A 102 -11.56 -3.22 6.09
C LEU A 102 -11.39 -4.32 7.14
N GLY A 103 -11.18 -3.96 8.41
CA GLY A 103 -10.89 -4.92 9.47
C GLY A 103 -9.51 -5.57 9.34
N ILE A 104 -8.53 -4.82 8.82
CA ILE A 104 -7.15 -5.33 8.69
C ILE A 104 -6.48 -5.34 10.06
N ASP A 105 -5.89 -6.48 10.42
CA ASP A 105 -5.08 -6.64 11.62
C ASP A 105 -3.88 -5.65 11.58
N PRO A 106 -3.74 -4.73 12.56
CA PRO A 106 -2.62 -3.79 12.59
C PRO A 106 -1.25 -4.48 12.64
N GLU A 107 -1.14 -5.68 13.19
CA GLU A 107 0.13 -6.43 13.25
C GLU A 107 0.54 -7.03 11.90
N LYS A 108 -0.36 -7.01 10.90
CA LYS A 108 -0.09 -7.44 9.53
C LYS A 108 0.09 -6.29 8.55
N LEU A 109 -0.10 -5.05 8.99
CA LEU A 109 -0.10 -3.86 8.14
C LEU A 109 1.22 -3.08 8.27
N ASN A 110 1.93 -2.91 7.15
CA ASN A 110 3.16 -2.13 7.06
C ASN A 110 4.17 -2.50 8.16
N VAL A 111 4.40 -3.80 8.35
CA VAL A 111 5.19 -4.35 9.48
C VAL A 111 6.63 -3.84 9.55
N ASN A 112 7.16 -3.38 8.41
CA ASN A 112 8.51 -2.81 8.29
C ASN A 112 8.50 -1.26 8.20
N GLY A 113 7.37 -0.63 8.52
CA GLY A 113 7.13 0.80 8.35
C GLY A 113 6.73 1.18 6.93
N GLY A 114 5.92 2.24 6.81
CA GLY A 114 5.45 2.74 5.53
C GLY A 114 5.95 4.15 5.19
N SER A 115 5.28 4.76 4.22
CA SER A 115 5.72 6.00 3.56
C SER A 115 5.82 7.24 4.46
N ILE A 116 5.22 7.25 5.65
CA ILE A 116 5.44 8.33 6.64
C ILE A 116 6.90 8.29 7.13
N ALA A 117 7.44 7.08 7.33
CA ALA A 117 8.80 6.89 7.81
C ALA A 117 9.84 6.92 6.68
N ILE A 118 9.57 6.21 5.57
CA ILE A 118 10.57 5.96 4.51
C ILE A 118 10.37 6.79 3.23
N GLY A 119 9.34 7.65 3.20
CA GLY A 119 9.07 8.55 2.08
C GLY A 119 8.17 7.99 0.99
N HIS A 120 7.72 8.87 0.08
CA HIS A 120 6.79 8.55 -0.99
C HIS A 120 7.15 9.19 -2.34
N PRO A 121 8.16 8.66 -3.06
CA PRO A 121 8.34 9.03 -4.47
C PRO A 121 7.18 8.44 -5.28
N TYR A 122 6.31 9.29 -5.83
CA TYR A 122 4.97 8.91 -6.30
C TYR A 122 4.96 7.76 -7.31
N GLY A 123 5.77 7.87 -8.37
CA GLY A 123 5.85 6.84 -9.42
C GLY A 123 6.57 5.55 -8.99
N MET A 124 7.37 5.60 -7.92
CA MET A 124 8.18 4.47 -7.47
C MET A 124 7.44 3.59 -6.46
N THR A 125 6.58 4.21 -5.64
CA THR A 125 6.06 3.57 -4.43
C THR A 125 5.34 2.26 -4.70
N GLY A 126 4.52 2.16 -5.75
CA GLY A 126 3.83 0.90 -6.08
C GLY A 126 4.79 -0.27 -6.34
N ALA A 127 5.90 -0.02 -7.04
CA ALA A 127 6.93 -1.03 -7.27
C ALA A 127 7.69 -1.38 -5.97
N ARG A 128 8.01 -0.39 -5.13
CA ARG A 128 8.64 -0.64 -3.82
C ARG A 128 7.76 -1.45 -2.88
N LEU A 129 6.46 -1.15 -2.77
CA LEU A 129 5.56 -1.92 -1.90
C LEU A 129 5.57 -3.40 -2.30
N THR A 130 5.62 -3.69 -3.61
CA THR A 130 5.75 -5.07 -4.10
C THR A 130 7.07 -5.70 -3.65
N GLY A 131 8.19 -4.97 -3.72
CA GLY A 131 9.50 -5.45 -3.28
C GLY A 131 9.66 -5.55 -1.75
N HIS A 132 8.93 -4.75 -0.98
CA HIS A 132 8.91 -4.85 0.49
C HIS A 132 8.11 -6.07 0.99
N LEU A 133 7.08 -6.46 0.23
CA LEU A 133 6.20 -7.57 0.59
C LEU A 133 6.81 -8.95 0.30
N LEU A 134 7.72 -9.04 -0.68
CA LEU A 134 8.36 -10.27 -1.17
C LEU A 134 9.69 -10.56 -0.48
#